data_AF-A0A959V9W0-F1
#
_entry.id   AF-A0A959V9W0-F1
#
_cell.length_a   1.000
_cell.length_b   1.000
_cell.length_c   1.000
_cell.angle_alpha   90.00
_cell.angle_beta   90.00
_cell.angle_gamma   90.00
#
_symmetry.space_group_name_H-M   'P 1'
#
loop_
_entity.id
_entity.type
_entity.pdbx_description
1 polymer ?
#
loop_
_entity_poly.entity_id
_entity_poly.type
_entity_poly.pdbx_seq_one_letter_code
_entity_poly.pdbx_strand_id
1 'polypeptide(L)' 'MQLEHGMDLALRSGMKFLIPILLLSLLGGAQDRTLYRVDRSSVRFISEAPLERITASTDKTTGVLDLDQRTFAVQVP' A
#
# COMPACT_ATOMS: atom_id res chain seq x y z
N MET A 1 -47.90 7.86 -31.56
CA MET A 1 -46.45 7.62 -31.73
C MET A 1 -45.68 8.83 -31.20
N GLN A 2 -45.76 9.07 -29.89
CA GLN A 2 -45.24 10.30 -29.24
C GLN A 2 -44.61 10.01 -27.86
N LEU A 3 -44.24 8.75 -27.61
CA LEU A 3 -43.66 8.30 -26.34
C LEU A 3 -42.13 8.16 -26.39
N GLU A 4 -41.52 8.18 -27.58
CA GLU A 4 -40.08 7.97 -27.76
C GLU A 4 -39.25 9.25 -27.52
N HIS A 5 -39.85 10.43 -27.74
CA HIS A 5 -39.10 11.71 -27.79
C HIS A 5 -38.77 12.31 -26.42
N GLY A 6 -39.46 11.88 -25.35
CA GLY A 6 -39.22 12.35 -23.98
C GLY A 6 -38.09 11.62 -23.25
N MET A 7 -37.75 10.41 -23.68
CA MET A 7 -36.73 9.58 -23.02
C MET A 7 -35.30 10.02 -23.37
N ASP A 8 -35.07 10.50 -24.59
CA ASP A 8 -33.75 10.96 -25.04
C ASP A 8 -33.26 12.23 -24.33
N LEU A 9 -34.18 13.12 -23.94
CA LEU A 9 -33.83 14.37 -23.26
C LEU A 9 -33.46 14.13 -21.79
N ALA A 10 -34.15 13.20 -21.13
CA ALA A 10 -33.84 12.76 -19.77
C ALA A 10 -32.48 12.04 -19.71
N LEU A 11 -32.15 11.23 -20.72
CA LEU A 11 -30.83 10.59 -20.85
C LEU A 11 -29.70 11.61 -21.03
N ARG A 12 -29.86 12.62 -21.89
CA ARG A 12 -28.83 13.67 -22.12
C ARG A 12 -28.58 14.56 -20.90
N SER A 13 -29.60 14.81 -20.09
CA SER A 13 -29.49 15.63 -18.87
C SER A 13 -28.80 14.87 -17.72
N GLY A 14 -29.09 13.57 -17.56
CA GLY A 14 -28.43 12.71 -16.57
C GLY A 14 -26.97 12.39 -16.91
N MET A 15 -26.63 12.32 -18.22
CA MET A 15 -25.29 11.95 -18.69
C MET A 15 -24.18 12.92 -18.22
N LYS A 16 -24.49 14.21 -18.05
CA LYS A 16 -23.52 15.23 -17.61
C LYS A 16 -23.09 15.05 -16.15
N PHE A 17 -23.94 14.43 -15.33
CA PHE A 17 -23.65 14.12 -13.93
C PHE A 17 -23.00 12.74 -13.75
N LEU A 18 -23.11 11.85 -14.74
CA LEU A 18 -22.47 10.53 -14.72
C LEU A 18 -20.95 10.60 -14.78
N ILE A 19 -20.40 11.51 -15.60
CA ILE A 19 -18.94 11.67 -15.75
C ILE A 19 -18.24 12.09 -14.43
N PRO A 20 -18.69 13.14 -13.71
CA PRO A 20 -18.05 13.52 -12.46
C PRO A 20 -18.23 12.47 -11.36
N ILE A 21 -19.36 11.74 -11.33
CA ILE A 21 -19.57 10.63 -10.38
C ILE A 21 -18.61 9.47 -10.68
N LEU A 22 -18.41 9.13 -11.95
CA LEU A 22 -17.43 8.12 -12.36
C LEU A 22 -16.01 8.54 -12.00
N LEU A 23 -15.64 9.80 -12.23
CA LEU A 23 -14.33 10.34 -11.81
C LEU A 23 -14.15 10.31 -10.30
N LEU A 24 -15.19 10.62 -9.51
CA LEU A 24 -15.12 10.59 -8.05
C LEU A 24 -14.93 9.16 -7.51
N SER A 25 -15.48 8.15 -8.18
CA SER A 25 -15.30 6.74 -7.80
C SER A 25 -13.87 6.22 -8.01
N LEU A 26 -13.10 6.84 -8.92
CA LEU A 26 -11.69 6.51 -9.15
C LEU A 26 -10.75 7.05 -8.06
N LEU A 27 -11.19 8.04 -7.27
CA LEU A 27 -10.40 8.64 -6.18
C LEU A 27 -10.42 7.81 -4.89
N GLY A 28 -11.35 6.87 -4.74
CA GLY A 28 -11.50 6.05 -3.53
C GLY A 28 -10.44 4.95 -3.35
N GLY A 29 -9.53 4.77 -4.32
CA GLY A 29 -8.56 3.69 -4.36
C GLY A 29 -7.16 4.03 -3.83
N ALA A 30 -6.92 5.23 -3.31
CA ALA A 30 -5.69 5.54 -2.61
C ALA A 30 -5.73 4.89 -1.21
N GLN A 31 -5.56 3.57 -1.17
CA GLN A 31 -5.45 2.82 0.07
C GLN A 31 -4.24 3.36 0.84
N ASP A 32 -4.51 3.91 2.01
CA ASP A 32 -3.49 4.42 2.93
C ASP A 32 -2.66 3.23 3.42
N ARG A 33 -1.51 3.01 2.78
CA ARG A 33 -0.62 1.90 3.11
C ARG A 33 0.02 2.21 4.46
N THR A 34 -0.38 1.47 5.49
CA THR A 34 0.11 1.75 6.84
C THR A 34 1.52 1.19 7.01
N LEU A 35 2.52 2.06 6.83
CA LEU A 35 3.93 1.72 7.01
C LEU A 35 4.43 2.16 8.40
N TYR A 36 4.98 1.21 9.14
CA TYR A 36 5.63 1.46 10.43
C TYR A 36 7.13 1.51 10.24
N ARG A 37 7.79 2.46 10.90
CA ARG A 37 9.25 2.56 10.92
C ARG A 37 9.81 1.84 12.14
N VAL A 38 10.96 1.19 11.96
CA VAL A 38 11.71 0.60 13.09
C VAL A 38 12.24 1.71 14.01
N ASP A 39 11.83 1.68 15.28
CA ASP A 39 12.32 2.58 16.35
C ASP A 39 13.57 2.04 17.05
N ARG A 40 13.59 0.73 17.33
CA ARG A 40 14.71 0.02 17.97
C ARG A 40 14.96 -1.29 17.27
N SER A 41 16.22 -1.71 17.23
CA SER A 41 16.61 -2.94 16.53
C SER A 41 17.72 -3.71 17.24
N SER A 42 17.78 -5.01 16.97
CA SER A 42 18.89 -5.87 17.35
C SER A 42 18.98 -6.99 16.32
N VAL A 43 20.04 -6.98 15.51
CA VAL A 43 20.36 -8.06 14.57
C VAL A 43 21.59 -8.79 15.08
N ARG A 44 21.52 -10.11 15.12
CA ARG A 44 22.63 -10.99 15.50
C ARG A 44 22.85 -12.03 14.41
N PHE A 45 24.07 -12.09 13.91
CA PHE A 45 24.55 -13.12 13.02
C PHE A 45 25.44 -14.09 13.80
N ILE A 46 25.17 -15.39 13.66
CA ILE A 46 25.97 -16.45 14.25
C ILE A 46 26.36 -17.39 13.12
N SER A 47 27.66 -17.58 12.92
CA SER A 47 28.21 -18.59 12.04
C SER A 47 28.92 -19.64 12.89
N GLU A 48 28.49 -20.89 12.74
CA GLU A 48 29.12 -22.04 13.36
C GLU A 48 30.00 -22.71 12.30
N ALA A 49 31.31 -22.77 12.55
CA ALA A 49 32.28 -23.51 11.75
C ALA A 49 32.89 -24.64 12.62
N PRO A 50 33.47 -25.69 12.02
CA PRO A 50 33.96 -26.85 12.78
C PRO A 50 34.97 -26.54 13.90
N LEU A 51 35.70 -25.42 13.79
CA LEU A 51 36.76 -25.03 14.73
C LEU A 51 36.51 -23.69 15.43
N GLU A 52 35.46 -22.95 15.05
CA GLU A 52 35.21 -21.62 15.58
C GLU A 52 33.76 -21.18 15.45
N ARG A 53 33.39 -20.21 16.29
CA ARG A 53 32.11 -19.53 16.25
C ARG A 53 32.33 -18.04 16.01
N ILE A 54 31.79 -17.53 14.91
CA ILE A 54 31.81 -16.09 14.61
C ILE A 54 30.45 -15.51 14.99
N THR A 55 30.46 -14.52 15.88
CA THR A 55 29.26 -13.76 16.27
C THR A 55 29.44 -12.29 15.90
N ALA A 56 28.46 -11.74 15.19
CA ALA A 56 28.37 -10.31 14.91
C ALA A 56 27.00 -9.79 15.34
N SER A 57 26.95 -8.58 15.87
CA SER A 57 25.68 -7.95 16.30
C SER A 57 25.67 -6.46 16.06
N THR A 58 24.49 -5.92 15.73
CA THR A 58 24.27 -4.49 15.57
C THR A 58 22.87 -4.10 16.05
N ASP A 59 22.77 -2.92 16.65
CA ASP A 59 21.54 -2.25 17.05
C ASP A 59 21.18 -1.07 16.12
N LYS A 60 22.02 -0.81 15.11
CA LYS A 60 21.94 0.34 14.20
C LYS A 60 21.27 0.00 12.86
N THR A 61 20.22 -0.82 12.87
CA THR A 61 19.48 -1.11 11.64
C THR A 61 18.35 -0.10 11.44
N THR A 62 18.00 0.12 10.18
CA THR A 62 16.80 0.86 9.79
C THR A 62 15.85 -0.08 9.07
N GLY A 63 14.56 0.24 9.05
CA GLY A 63 13.61 -0.62 8.36
C GLY A 63 12.18 -0.10 8.39
N VAL A 64 11.34 -0.82 7.64
CA VAL A 64 9.90 -0.58 7.53
C VAL A 64 9.14 -1.89 7.67
N LEU A 65 7.96 -1.81 8.28
CA LEU A 65 7.00 -2.90 8.42
C LEU A 65 5.68 -2.47 7.76
N ASP A 66 5.21 -3.29 6.85
CA ASP A 66 3.90 -3.18 6.22
C ASP A 66 2.98 -4.26 6.80
N LEU A 67 2.00 -3.85 7.61
CA LEU A 67 1.07 -4.78 8.24
C LEU A 67 0.04 -5.33 7.24
N ASP A 68 -0.35 -4.53 6.25
CA ASP A 68 -1.37 -4.91 5.26
C ASP A 68 -0.86 -6.05 4.38
N GLN A 69 0.42 -5.98 4.00
CA GLN A 69 1.07 -7.05 3.22
C GLN A 69 1.80 -8.08 4.10
N ARG A 70 1.90 -7.86 5.41
CA ARG A 70 2.71 -8.67 6.35
C ARG A 70 4.15 -8.84 5.88
N THR A 71 4.71 -7.77 5.31
CA THR A 71 6.08 -7.74 4.81
C THR A 71 6.90 -6.75 5.61
N PHE A 72 8.22 -6.98 5.63
CA PHE A 72 9.16 -6.07 6.26
C PHE A 72 10.43 -5.97 5.43
N ALA A 73 11.12 -4.84 5.56
CA ALA A 73 12.43 -4.62 5.00
C ALA A 73 13.34 -4.02 6.07
N VAL A 74 14.56 -4.53 6.18
CA VAL A 74 15.58 -4.08 7.11
C VAL A 74 16.91 -3.89 6.39
N GLN A 75 17.58 -2.78 6.69
CA GLN A 75 18.91 -2.47 6.20
C GLN A 75 19.92 -2.65 7.35
N VAL A 76 20.86 -3.57 7.15
CA VAL A 76 21.99 -3.81 8.05
C VAL A 76 23.19 -3.01 7.52
N PRO A 77 23.86 -2.18 8.34
CA PRO A 77 25.03 -1.40 7.95
C PRO A 77 26.30 -2.24 7.75
#